data_AF-A0A9D6HAM1-F1
#
_entry.id   AF-A0A9D6HAM1-F1
#
_cell.length_a   1.000
_cell.length_b   1.000
_cell.length_c   1.000
_cell.angle_alpha   90.00
_cell.angle_beta   90.00
_cell.angle_gamma   90.00
#
_symmetry.space_group_name_H-M   'P 1'
#
loop_
_entity.id
_entity.type
_entity.pdbx_description
1 polymer ?
#
loop_
_entity_poly.entity_id
_entity_poly.type
_entity_poly.pdbx_seq_one_letter_code
_entity_poly.pdbx_strand_id
1 'polypeptide(L)'
;MDVVEALIDSERRLGWDRLILAGPLEGRKEVERLLPKRLQSKVVGSVALWVEAKRDDILEVAEEIEAAIERKGEQQMVENLVQDAAKNHAAVLGLEPTLATLREGRIDKLLVAGDFRPKWSDLPDMALWLDEGQTRQEGSLLERILERTLADGGRVEFVWGEASDLLRERGDGIGAFLRY
;
A
#
# COMPACT_ATOMS: atom_id res chain seq x y z
N MET A 1 -11.53 -35.37 9.44
CA MET A 1 -11.64 -33.93 9.64
C MET A 1 -11.56 -33.31 8.26
N ASP A 2 -12.65 -32.69 7.82
CA ASP A 2 -12.71 -32.02 6.52
C ASP A 2 -11.77 -30.81 6.56
N VAL A 3 -10.92 -30.65 5.53
CA VAL A 3 -9.96 -29.54 5.43
C VAL A 3 -10.71 -28.20 5.44
N VAL A 4 -11.92 -28.15 4.87
CA VAL A 4 -12.73 -26.93 4.83
C VAL A 4 -13.21 -26.54 6.23
N GLU A 5 -13.66 -27.50 7.03
CA GLU A 5 -14.06 -27.24 8.43
C GLU A 5 -12.88 -26.74 9.25
N ALA A 6 -11.71 -27.36 9.10
CA ALA A 6 -10.50 -26.91 9.79
C ALA A 6 -10.08 -25.48 9.40
N LEU A 7 -10.28 -25.08 8.13
CA LEU A 7 -10.01 -23.71 7.66
C LEU A 7 -11.01 -22.70 8.25
N ILE A 8 -12.29 -23.06 8.32
CA ILE A 8 -13.32 -22.20 8.93
C ILE A 8 -13.04 -21.99 10.42
N ASP A 9 -12.72 -23.06 11.15
CA ASP A 9 -12.41 -22.98 12.57
C ASP A 9 -11.11 -22.20 12.83
N SER A 10 -10.11 -22.39 11.96
CA SER A 10 -8.86 -21.62 12.02
C SER A 10 -9.09 -20.13 11.78
N GLU A 11 -9.89 -19.75 10.79
CA GLU A 11 -10.21 -18.34 10.51
C GLU A 11 -10.93 -17.68 11.69
N ARG A 12 -11.90 -18.38 12.29
CA ARG A 12 -12.61 -17.86 13.48
C ARG A 12 -11.70 -17.67 14.68
N ARG A 13 -10.69 -18.55 14.83
CA ARG A 13 -9.79 -18.55 15.98
C ARG A 13 -8.63 -17.57 15.83
N LEU A 14 -8.07 -17.45 14.62
CA LEU A 14 -6.86 -16.68 14.35
C LEU A 14 -7.12 -15.34 13.64
N GLY A 15 -8.27 -15.18 12.99
CA GLY A 15 -8.66 -13.91 12.36
C GLY A 15 -7.81 -13.52 11.15
N TRP A 16 -7.26 -14.47 10.40
CA TRP A 16 -6.45 -14.15 9.22
C TRP A 16 -7.28 -13.55 8.07
N ASP A 17 -6.64 -12.69 7.29
CA ASP A 17 -7.29 -11.95 6.20
C ASP A 17 -7.00 -12.50 4.81
N ARG A 18 -5.94 -13.31 4.69
CA ARG A 18 -5.46 -13.86 3.42
C ARG A 18 -5.24 -15.36 3.55
N LEU A 19 -5.54 -16.09 2.48
CA LEU A 19 -5.37 -17.53 2.35
C LEU A 19 -4.57 -17.83 1.09
N ILE A 20 -3.51 -18.63 1.23
CA ILE A 20 -2.74 -19.18 0.11
C ILE A 20 -3.01 -20.68 0.07
N LEU A 21 -3.43 -21.19 -1.10
CA LEU A 21 -3.66 -22.63 -1.28
C LEU A 21 -2.41 -23.28 -1.88
N ALA A 22 -1.76 -24.14 -1.10
CA ALA A 22 -0.57 -24.88 -1.51
C ALA A 22 -0.86 -26.36 -1.77
N GLY A 23 -0.39 -26.90 -2.90
CA GLY A 23 -0.48 -28.32 -3.23
C GLY A 23 -0.69 -28.64 -4.72
N PRO A 24 -1.00 -29.89 -5.06
CA PRO A 24 -1.37 -30.29 -6.43
C PRO A 24 -2.55 -29.48 -6.96
N LEU A 25 -2.59 -29.24 -8.27
CA LEU A 25 -3.62 -28.40 -8.89
C LEU A 25 -5.05 -28.92 -8.61
N GLU A 26 -5.24 -30.23 -8.68
CA GLU A 26 -6.51 -30.90 -8.44
C GLU A 26 -6.99 -30.68 -7.00
N GLY A 27 -6.09 -30.86 -6.03
CA GLY A 27 -6.39 -30.67 -4.61
C GLY A 27 -6.74 -29.22 -4.30
N ARG A 28 -5.99 -28.26 -4.86
CA ARG A 28 -6.26 -26.83 -4.66
C ARG A 28 -7.61 -26.41 -5.21
N LYS A 29 -7.94 -26.81 -6.45
CA LYS A 29 -9.23 -26.49 -7.08
C LYS A 29 -10.42 -27.09 -6.33
N GLU A 30 -10.25 -28.31 -5.82
CA GLU A 30 -11.33 -28.97 -5.06
C GLU A 30 -11.56 -28.27 -3.71
N VAL A 31 -10.51 -27.93 -2.98
CA VAL A 31 -10.63 -27.13 -1.74
C VAL A 31 -11.28 -25.78 -2.02
N GLU A 32 -10.81 -25.05 -3.04
CA GLU A 32 -11.35 -23.74 -3.42
C GLU A 32 -12.85 -23.81 -3.74
N ARG A 33 -13.28 -24.84 -4.48
CA ARG A 33 -14.69 -25.08 -4.83
C ARG A 33 -15.57 -25.33 -3.61
N LEU A 34 -15.03 -26.01 -2.60
CA LEU A 34 -15.76 -26.36 -1.37
C LEU A 34 -15.73 -25.24 -0.32
N LEU A 35 -14.83 -24.27 -0.43
CA LEU A 35 -14.76 -23.14 0.49
C LEU A 35 -16.05 -22.29 0.43
N PRO A 36 -16.56 -21.81 1.58
CA PRO A 36 -17.60 -20.79 1.59
C PRO A 36 -17.14 -19.52 0.87
N LYS A 37 -18.07 -18.79 0.22
CA LYS A 37 -17.78 -17.55 -0.52
C LYS A 37 -16.91 -16.54 0.26
N ARG A 38 -17.11 -16.44 1.57
CA ARG A 38 -16.31 -15.56 2.45
C ARG A 38 -14.83 -15.94 2.50
N LEU A 39 -14.50 -17.23 2.50
CA LEU A 39 -13.12 -17.69 2.51
C LEU A 39 -12.54 -17.71 1.10
N GLN A 40 -13.35 -17.99 0.07
CA GLN A 40 -12.93 -17.84 -1.33
C GLN A 40 -12.44 -16.41 -1.62
N SER A 41 -13.15 -15.38 -1.13
CA SER A 41 -12.70 -13.98 -1.30
C SER A 41 -11.40 -13.64 -0.57
N LYS A 42 -10.95 -14.49 0.37
CA LYS A 42 -9.67 -14.36 1.06
C LYS A 42 -8.55 -15.16 0.37
N VAL A 43 -8.84 -15.96 -0.66
CA VAL A 43 -7.82 -16.68 -1.43
C VAL A 43 -7.05 -15.67 -2.28
N VAL A 44 -5.81 -15.38 -1.92
CA VAL A 44 -4.97 -14.37 -2.57
C VAL A 44 -3.93 -14.95 -3.52
N GLY A 45 -3.69 -16.26 -3.43
CA GLY A 45 -2.70 -16.94 -4.23
C GLY A 45 -2.79 -18.45 -4.09
N SER A 46 -2.09 -19.14 -4.98
CA SER A 46 -1.98 -20.58 -4.89
C SER A 46 -0.66 -21.06 -5.48
N VAL A 47 -0.07 -22.08 -4.86
CA VAL A 47 1.26 -22.55 -5.24
C VAL A 47 1.30 -24.06 -5.36
N ALA A 48 2.04 -24.54 -6.37
CA ALA A 48 2.38 -25.94 -6.48
C ALA A 48 3.53 -26.25 -5.52
N LEU A 49 3.21 -26.76 -4.34
CA LEU A 49 4.20 -27.26 -3.38
C LEU A 49 4.04 -28.76 -3.20
N TRP A 50 5.18 -29.44 -3.08
CA TRP A 50 5.22 -30.85 -2.71
C TRP A 50 4.95 -31.00 -1.22
N VAL A 51 4.29 -32.10 -0.82
CA VAL A 51 3.92 -32.37 0.58
C VAL A 51 5.15 -32.48 1.51
N GLU A 52 6.33 -32.69 0.93
CA GLU A 52 7.63 -32.82 1.61
C GLU A 52 8.39 -31.48 1.74
N ALA A 53 7.81 -30.36 1.28
CA ALA A 53 8.45 -29.05 1.39
C ALA A 53 8.76 -28.70 2.85
N LYS A 54 9.96 -28.16 3.11
CA LYS A 54 10.33 -27.74 4.46
C LYS A 54 9.54 -26.49 4.83
N ARG A 55 9.43 -26.24 6.14
CA ARG A 55 8.76 -25.03 6.64
C ARG A 55 9.40 -23.75 6.10
N ASP A 56 10.71 -23.72 5.97
CA ASP A 56 11.45 -22.57 5.43
C ASP A 56 11.09 -22.33 3.96
N ASP A 57 11.04 -23.39 3.14
CA ASP A 57 10.62 -23.30 1.74
C ASP A 57 9.16 -22.81 1.60
N ILE A 58 8.27 -23.24 2.51
CA ILE A 58 6.87 -22.79 2.55
C ILE A 58 6.78 -21.31 2.93
N LEU A 59 7.61 -20.87 3.89
CA LEU A 59 7.65 -19.48 4.34
C LEU A 59 8.16 -18.57 3.23
N GLU A 60 9.27 -18.92 2.59
CA GLU A 60 9.85 -18.15 1.47
C GLU A 60 8.83 -17.95 0.35
N VAL A 61 8.14 -19.02 -0.06
CA VAL A 61 7.09 -18.95 -1.07
C VAL A 61 5.89 -18.10 -0.62
N ALA A 62 5.52 -18.17 0.65
CA ALA A 62 4.44 -17.33 1.17
C ALA A 62 4.81 -15.85 1.17
N GLU A 63 6.05 -15.52 1.56
CA GLU A 63 6.62 -14.18 1.54
C GLU A 63 6.68 -13.63 0.10
N GLU A 64 7.09 -14.44 -0.88
CA GLU A 64 7.10 -14.06 -2.29
C GLU A 64 5.70 -13.72 -2.82
N ILE A 65 4.70 -14.56 -2.49
CA ILE A 65 3.32 -14.35 -2.91
C ILE A 65 2.75 -13.09 -2.25
N GLU A 66 2.97 -12.92 -0.95
CA GLU A 66 2.54 -11.73 -0.22
C GLU A 66 3.17 -10.46 -0.81
N ALA A 67 4.48 -10.47 -1.03
CA ALA A 67 5.18 -9.37 -1.68
C ALA A 67 4.60 -9.07 -3.07
N ALA A 68 4.34 -10.09 -3.90
CA ALA A 68 3.74 -9.89 -5.22
C ALA A 68 2.33 -9.26 -5.16
N ILE A 69 1.51 -9.66 -4.18
CA ILE A 69 0.18 -9.07 -3.95
C ILE A 69 0.29 -7.61 -3.53
N GLU A 70 1.19 -7.32 -2.59
CA GLU A 70 1.44 -5.95 -2.13
C GLU A 70 1.91 -5.07 -3.28
N ARG A 71 2.91 -5.52 -4.06
CA ARG A 71 3.43 -4.78 -5.22
C ARG A 71 2.37 -4.51 -6.26
N LYS A 72 1.50 -5.48 -6.54
CA LYS A 72 0.36 -5.27 -7.45
C LYS A 72 -0.61 -4.23 -6.90
N GLY A 73 -0.87 -4.25 -5.60
CA GLY A 73 -1.70 -3.26 -4.92
C GLY A 73 -1.12 -1.85 -4.98
N GLU A 74 0.17 -1.71 -4.66
CA GLU A 74 0.94 -0.46 -4.78
C GLU A 74 0.90 0.08 -6.21
N GLN A 75 1.19 -0.78 -7.21
CA GLN A 75 1.19 -0.42 -8.62
C GLN A 75 -0.17 0.12 -9.06
N GLN A 76 -1.25 -0.60 -8.77
CA GLN A 76 -2.60 -0.16 -9.12
C GLN A 76 -2.97 1.16 -8.43
N MET A 77 -2.51 1.36 -7.19
CA MET A 77 -2.78 2.59 -6.45
C MET A 77 -2.07 3.79 -7.07
N VAL A 78 -0.80 3.64 -7.47
CA VAL A 78 -0.04 4.70 -8.16
C VAL A 78 -0.62 4.98 -9.54
N GLU A 79 -0.98 3.95 -10.31
CA GLU A 79 -1.61 4.13 -11.62
C GLU A 79 -2.93 4.92 -11.53
N ASN A 80 -3.77 4.60 -10.55
CA ASN A 80 -5.01 5.33 -10.30
C ASN A 80 -4.71 6.79 -9.93
N LEU A 81 -3.74 7.03 -9.03
CA LEU A 81 -3.33 8.38 -8.64
C LEU A 81 -2.88 9.19 -9.86
N VAL A 82 -2.06 8.59 -10.72
CA VAL A 82 -1.56 9.23 -11.95
C VAL A 82 -2.70 9.57 -12.91
N GLN A 83 -3.63 8.64 -13.11
CA GLN A 83 -4.78 8.85 -13.99
C GLN A 83 -5.72 9.94 -13.48
N ASP A 84 -6.01 9.95 -12.17
CA ASP A 84 -6.92 10.89 -11.54
C ASP A 84 -6.32 12.31 -11.51
N ALA A 85 -5.02 12.42 -11.21
CA ALA A 85 -4.30 13.69 -11.29
C ALA A 85 -4.27 14.22 -12.74
N ALA A 86 -4.03 13.37 -13.73
CA ALA A 86 -4.05 13.77 -15.15
C ALA A 86 -5.42 14.29 -15.62
N LYS A 87 -6.51 13.84 -14.97
CA LYS A 87 -7.89 14.30 -15.23
C LYS A 87 -8.26 15.53 -14.37
N ASN A 88 -7.35 16.04 -13.55
CA ASN A 88 -7.63 17.04 -12.50
C ASN A 88 -8.81 16.63 -11.61
N HIS A 89 -8.89 15.33 -11.28
CA HIS A 89 -9.99 14.76 -10.52
C HIS A 89 -9.46 14.19 -9.20
N ALA A 90 -9.80 14.80 -8.07
CA ALA A 90 -9.58 14.25 -6.72
C ALA A 90 -8.17 13.69 -6.43
N ALA A 91 -7.13 14.14 -7.13
CA ALA A 91 -5.75 13.71 -6.92
C ALA A 91 -4.74 14.78 -7.37
N VAL A 92 -3.57 14.77 -6.74
CA VAL A 92 -2.42 15.63 -7.08
C VAL A 92 -1.13 14.80 -7.10
N LEU A 93 -0.18 15.22 -7.93
CA LEU A 93 1.17 14.64 -8.03
C LEU A 93 2.21 15.74 -7.84
N GLY A 94 3.38 15.37 -7.34
CA GLY A 94 4.48 16.31 -7.14
C GLY A 94 4.47 16.94 -5.75
N LEU A 95 5.66 17.35 -5.29
CA LEU A 95 5.85 17.88 -3.94
C LEU A 95 5.02 19.15 -3.72
N GLU A 96 5.08 20.11 -4.63
CA GLU A 96 4.43 21.42 -4.47
C GLU A 96 2.89 21.33 -4.45
N PRO A 97 2.20 20.68 -5.41
CA PRO A 97 0.75 20.49 -5.34
C PRO A 97 0.29 19.70 -4.11
N THR A 98 1.09 18.70 -3.69
CA THR A 98 0.80 17.91 -2.48
C THR A 98 0.87 18.78 -1.24
N LEU A 99 1.89 19.63 -1.10
CA LEU A 99 2.00 20.56 0.03
C LEU A 99 0.88 21.61 0.07
N ALA A 100 0.50 22.13 -1.10
CA ALA A 100 -0.61 23.08 -1.20
C ALA A 100 -1.93 22.45 -0.71
N THR A 101 -2.16 21.19 -1.07
CA THR A 101 -3.34 20.41 -0.66
C THR A 101 -3.29 20.03 0.82
N LEU A 102 -2.11 19.62 1.31
CA LEU A 102 -1.90 19.27 2.72
C LEU A 102 -2.27 20.45 3.63
N ARG A 103 -1.87 21.67 3.25
CA ARG A 103 -2.22 22.90 3.97
C ARG A 103 -3.73 23.08 4.11
N GLU A 104 -4.48 22.68 3.09
CA GLU A 104 -5.94 22.80 3.07
C GLU A 104 -6.63 21.66 3.84
N GLY A 105 -5.88 20.69 4.39
CA GLY A 105 -6.43 19.55 5.13
C GLY A 105 -7.24 18.59 4.25
N ARG A 106 -7.05 18.66 2.92
CA ARG A 106 -7.85 17.91 1.94
C ARG A 106 -7.25 16.58 1.53
N ILE A 107 -6.15 16.13 2.13
CA ILE A 107 -5.56 14.83 1.78
C ILE A 107 -6.38 13.71 2.44
N ASP A 108 -6.91 12.80 1.61
CA ASP A 108 -7.48 11.53 2.09
C ASP A 108 -6.39 10.47 2.28
N LYS A 109 -5.50 10.37 1.28
CA LYS A 109 -4.42 9.39 1.26
C LYS A 109 -3.20 9.98 0.56
N LEU A 110 -2.09 10.05 1.27
CA LEU A 110 -0.77 10.41 0.78
C LEU A 110 -0.03 9.15 0.31
N LEU A 111 0.53 9.20 -0.90
CA LEU A 111 1.44 8.18 -1.43
C LEU A 111 2.86 8.73 -1.48
N VAL A 112 3.81 7.95 -0.98
CA VAL A 112 5.23 8.32 -0.90
C VAL A 112 6.08 7.18 -1.43
N ALA A 113 7.01 7.46 -2.33
CA ALA A 113 8.02 6.47 -2.73
C ALA A 113 8.91 6.13 -1.51
N GLY A 114 9.15 4.85 -1.24
CA GLY A 114 9.77 4.39 0.03
C GLY A 114 11.14 5.01 0.35
N ASP A 115 11.91 5.31 -0.69
CA ASP A 115 13.22 5.96 -0.63
C ASP A 115 13.17 7.48 -0.86
N PHE A 116 11.97 8.09 -0.91
CA PHE A 116 11.80 9.53 -1.09
C PHE A 116 12.30 10.28 0.14
N ARG A 117 13.21 11.25 -0.06
CA ARG A 117 13.80 12.06 1.02
C ARG A 117 13.87 13.53 0.56
N PRO A 118 12.73 14.25 0.57
CA PRO A 118 12.70 15.65 0.19
C PRO A 118 13.45 16.48 1.22
N LYS A 119 14.17 17.50 0.76
CA LYS A 119 14.87 18.46 1.62
C LYS A 119 14.03 19.71 1.78
N TRP A 120 14.25 20.41 2.89
CA TRP A 120 13.68 21.73 3.12
C TRP A 120 14.07 22.76 2.04
N SER A 121 15.19 22.55 1.33
CA SER A 121 15.62 23.37 0.18
C SER A 121 14.78 23.17 -1.08
N ASP A 122 14.06 22.04 -1.17
CA ASP A 122 13.27 21.67 -2.35
C ASP A 122 11.88 22.32 -2.30
N LEU A 123 11.59 23.03 -1.21
CA LEU A 123 10.38 23.80 -1.01
C LEU A 123 10.38 25.06 -1.89
N PRO A 124 9.28 25.36 -2.61
CA PRO A 124 9.06 26.69 -3.16
C PRO A 124 9.04 27.73 -2.02
N ASP A 125 9.40 28.98 -2.30
CA ASP A 125 9.31 30.10 -1.33
C ASP A 125 7.90 30.23 -0.69
N MET A 126 6.86 29.75 -1.39
CA MET A 126 5.48 29.73 -0.92
C MET A 126 5.17 28.65 0.14
N ALA A 127 6.10 27.73 0.44
CA ALA A 127 5.94 26.66 1.42
C ALA A 127 6.42 27.03 2.84
N LEU A 128 6.62 28.33 3.11
CA LEU A 128 6.99 28.90 4.41
C LEU A 128 6.00 28.64 5.58
N TRP A 129 4.93 27.86 5.39
CA TRP A 129 3.72 27.91 6.23
C TRP A 129 3.33 26.56 6.88
N LEU A 130 4.26 25.62 7.03
CA LEU A 130 4.04 24.39 7.84
C LEU A 130 4.05 24.64 9.36
N ASP A 131 4.19 25.91 9.79
CA ASP A 131 3.61 26.55 10.98
C ASP A 131 4.36 27.88 11.17
N GLU A 132 3.63 28.99 11.31
CA GLU A 132 4.20 30.21 11.88
C GLU A 132 4.49 29.96 13.37
N GLY A 133 5.69 29.49 13.72
CA GLY A 133 6.17 29.58 15.12
C GLY A 133 6.89 28.39 15.72
N GLN A 134 7.13 27.30 15.00
CA GLN A 134 8.10 26.29 15.45
C GLN A 134 9.26 26.19 14.46
N THR A 135 10.44 26.43 15.01
CA THR A 135 11.72 26.59 14.34
C THR A 135 11.90 25.57 13.23
N ARG A 136 12.28 26.07 12.04
CA ARG A 136 12.66 25.35 10.80
C ARG A 136 13.70 24.21 10.93
N GLN A 137 14.02 23.70 12.12
CA GLN A 137 15.29 23.03 12.38
C GLN A 137 15.27 21.75 13.22
N GLU A 138 14.13 21.16 13.56
CA GLU A 138 14.13 19.81 14.17
C GLU A 138 13.23 18.88 13.35
N GLY A 139 13.83 18.15 12.40
CA GLY A 139 13.15 17.05 11.69
C GLY A 139 13.31 17.03 10.17
N SER A 140 13.03 15.88 9.57
CA SER A 140 12.96 15.70 8.11
C SER A 140 11.70 16.38 7.55
N LEU A 141 11.78 17.00 6.36
CA LEU A 141 10.59 17.55 5.69
C LEU A 141 9.53 16.47 5.47
N LEU A 142 9.95 15.24 5.14
CA LEU A 142 9.03 14.13 5.00
C LEU A 142 8.27 13.87 6.29
N GLU A 143 8.95 13.77 7.44
CA GLU A 143 8.30 13.53 8.74
C GLU A 143 7.21 14.56 9.01
N ARG A 144 7.49 15.84 8.73
CA ARG A 144 6.49 16.92 8.89
C ARG A 144 5.26 16.74 8.00
N ILE A 145 5.46 16.33 6.73
CA ILE A 145 4.37 16.03 5.79
C ILE A 145 3.52 14.87 6.33
N LEU A 146 4.18 13.80 6.82
CA LEU A 146 3.49 12.62 7.37
C LEU A 146 2.69 12.97 8.62
N GLU A 147 3.33 13.62 9.59
CA GLU A 147 2.71 14.04 10.85
C GLU A 147 1.48 14.90 10.59
N ARG A 148 1.59 15.89 9.70
CA ARG A 148 0.48 16.77 9.36
C ARG A 148 -0.65 16.01 8.66
N THR A 149 -0.32 15.11 7.73
CA THR A 149 -1.32 14.29 7.03
C THR A 149 -2.12 13.46 8.02
N LEU A 150 -1.45 12.82 8.97
CA LEU A 150 -2.08 12.01 10.01
C LEU A 150 -2.89 12.87 10.98
N ALA A 151 -2.40 14.06 11.35
CA ALA A 151 -3.11 15.00 12.22
C ALA A 151 -4.42 15.49 11.60
N ASP A 152 -4.46 15.69 10.28
CA ASP A 152 -5.66 16.05 9.53
C ASP A 152 -6.56 14.81 9.24
N GLY A 153 -6.19 13.63 9.75
CA GLY A 153 -6.89 12.36 9.64
C GLY A 153 -6.70 11.63 8.30
N GLY A 154 -5.79 12.11 7.45
CA GLY A 154 -5.41 11.45 6.21
C GLY A 154 -4.62 10.16 6.48
N ARG A 155 -4.53 9.31 5.47
CA ARG A 155 -3.73 8.06 5.50
C ARG A 155 -2.41 8.26 4.77
N VAL A 156 -1.41 7.46 5.12
CA VAL A 156 -0.10 7.46 4.46
C VAL A 156 0.17 6.04 3.97
N GLU A 157 0.57 5.92 2.71
CA GLU A 157 1.01 4.68 2.10
C GLU A 157 2.40 4.87 1.47
N PHE A 158 3.31 3.96 1.79
CA PHE A 158 4.60 3.90 1.11
C PHE A 158 4.53 2.88 -0.02
N VAL A 159 5.09 3.23 -1.17
CA VAL A 159 5.16 2.36 -2.35
C VAL A 159 6.60 2.09 -2.74
N TRP A 160 6.86 0.95 -3.36
CA TRP A 160 8.19 0.43 -3.63
C TRP A 160 8.29 -0.25 -5.00
N GLY A 161 9.51 -0.40 -5.54
CA GLY A 161 9.74 -1.04 -6.85
C GLY A 161 9.10 -0.24 -7.99
N GLU A 162 8.48 -0.92 -8.96
CA GLU A 162 7.89 -0.28 -10.15
C GLU A 162 6.88 0.83 -9.81
N ALA A 163 6.09 0.65 -8.74
CA ALA A 163 5.13 1.65 -8.28
C ALA A 163 5.83 2.93 -7.79
N SER A 164 6.94 2.77 -7.06
CA SER A 164 7.80 3.88 -6.63
C SER A 164 8.45 4.56 -7.83
N ASP A 165 8.95 3.80 -8.80
CA ASP A 165 9.59 4.32 -10.01
C ASP A 165 8.60 5.17 -10.82
N LEU A 166 7.38 4.67 -11.00
CA LEU A 166 6.31 5.41 -11.69
C LEU A 166 5.92 6.69 -10.94
N LEU A 167 5.78 6.62 -9.61
CA LEU A 167 5.47 7.80 -8.80
C LEU A 167 6.57 8.86 -8.87
N ARG A 168 7.84 8.43 -8.97
CA ARG A 168 8.99 9.30 -9.19
C ARG A 168 8.98 9.94 -10.56
N GLU A 169 8.74 9.15 -11.61
CA GLU A 169 8.68 9.65 -12.98
C GLU A 169 7.59 10.71 -13.16
N ARG A 170 6.43 10.52 -12.52
CA ARG A 170 5.23 11.34 -12.74
C ARG A 170 4.98 12.43 -11.69
N GLY A 171 5.59 12.34 -10.51
CA GLY A 171 5.27 13.21 -9.37
C GLY A 171 6.40 13.35 -8.37
N ASP A 172 7.65 13.25 -8.80
CA ASP A 172 8.86 13.42 -7.97
C ASP A 172 8.98 12.44 -6.78
N GLY A 173 8.10 11.44 -6.69
CA GLY A 173 8.08 10.45 -5.61
C GLY A 173 7.03 10.72 -4.53
N ILE A 174 6.10 11.65 -4.76
CA ILE A 174 5.01 11.96 -3.83
C ILE A 174 3.73 12.39 -4.57
N GLY A 175 2.58 12.05 -3.99
CA GLY A 175 1.29 12.56 -4.44
C GLY A 175 0.19 12.21 -3.45
N ALA A 176 -1.03 12.68 -3.70
CA ALA A 176 -2.14 12.48 -2.78
C ALA A 176 -3.49 12.35 -3.49
N PHE A 177 -4.33 11.46 -2.98
CA PHE A 177 -5.78 11.48 -3.21
C PHE A 177 -6.43 12.50 -2.29
N LEU A 178 -7.44 13.19 -2.81
CA LEU A 178 -8.11 14.29 -2.15
C LEU A 178 -9.47 13.86 -1.59
N ARG A 179 -9.84 14.50 -0.48
CA ARG A 179 -11.21 14.50 0.05
C ARG A 179 -12.02 15.52 -0.74
N TYR A 180 -12.91 15.00 -1.59
CA TYR A 180 -13.91 15.73 -2.38
C TYR A 180 -13.36 16.64 -3.49
#